data_AF-A0A9J6CTY9-F1
#
_entry.id   AF-A0A9J6CTY9-F1
#
_cell.length_a   1.000
_cell.length_b   1.000
_cell.length_c   1.000
_cell.angle_alpha   90.00
_cell.angle_beta   90.00
_cell.angle_gamma   90.00
#
_symmetry.space_group_name_H-M   'P 1'
#
loop_
_entity.id
_entity.type
_entity.pdbx_description
1 polymer ?
#
loop_
_entity_poly.entity_id
_entity_poly.type
_entity_poly.pdbx_seq_one_letter_code
_entity_poly.pdbx_strand_id
1 'polypeptide(L)'
;MWLVLCSWVTAAILASGSTAVGVRPCRPAYWYTRNGVIHTACQPRNRNCTILIRGLSYRDKNEFLRRHNKLRSKVATGRLRGFKQAANMYELSCSALRAVSLIRCLQEWDDELAEVAQALADQCGDMVHDKADARFTSNFKVTGQNLASERRSNEVRKMDGLRFVDTWFKEHRDYPPSQVKHFLPNFSRRPTGHFTQLEHLNDDYDEELSS
;
A
#
# COMPACT_ATOMS: atom_id res chain seq x y z
N MET A 1 20.27 73.95 -3.90
CA MET A 1 18.91 73.88 -4.49
C MET A 1 18.74 72.49 -5.06
N TRP A 2 17.83 71.72 -4.47
CA TRP A 2 17.56 70.33 -4.82
C TRP A 2 16.84 70.23 -6.16
N LEU A 3 17.28 69.34 -7.05
CA LEU A 3 16.41 68.75 -8.07
C LEU A 3 16.80 67.27 -8.26
N VAL A 4 15.93 66.42 -7.70
CA VAL A 4 15.81 65.00 -7.98
C VAL A 4 15.10 64.86 -9.32
N LEU A 5 15.65 64.12 -10.27
CA LEU A 5 14.87 63.52 -11.35
C LEU A 5 15.21 62.04 -11.48
N CYS A 6 14.19 61.26 -11.16
CA CYS A 6 14.05 59.83 -11.29
C CYS A 6 13.90 59.48 -12.77
N SER A 7 14.60 58.48 -13.27
CA SER A 7 14.22 57.79 -14.52
C SER A 7 14.68 56.34 -14.44
N TRP A 8 13.68 55.47 -14.36
CA TRP A 8 13.80 54.02 -14.38
C TRP A 8 13.99 53.55 -15.82
N VAL A 9 14.99 52.71 -16.07
CA VAL A 9 14.94 51.76 -17.18
C VAL A 9 15.38 50.41 -16.62
N THR A 10 14.42 49.65 -16.08
CA THR A 10 14.60 48.22 -15.85
C THR A 10 14.51 47.53 -17.20
N ALA A 11 15.66 47.11 -17.74
CA ALA A 11 15.70 46.16 -18.83
C ALA A 11 15.13 44.82 -18.34
N ALA A 12 13.88 44.54 -18.67
CA ALA A 12 13.32 43.20 -18.52
C ALA A 12 13.93 42.32 -19.62
N ILE A 13 15.00 41.61 -19.29
CA ILE A 13 15.44 40.47 -20.08
C ILE A 13 14.32 39.43 -19.94
N LEU A 14 13.48 39.33 -20.96
CA LEU A 14 12.59 38.20 -21.16
C LEU A 14 13.47 36.99 -21.47
N ALA A 15 14.02 36.38 -20.42
CA ALA A 15 14.38 34.98 -20.49
C ALA A 15 13.05 34.25 -20.70
N SER A 16 12.83 33.78 -21.93
CA SER A 16 11.86 32.74 -22.25
C SER A 16 12.25 31.50 -21.44
N GLY A 17 11.84 31.49 -20.18
CA GLY A 17 11.88 30.32 -19.33
C GLY A 17 11.11 29.26 -20.06
N SER A 18 11.80 28.18 -20.42
CA SER A 18 11.19 26.94 -20.86
C SER A 18 9.99 26.68 -19.97
N THR A 19 8.81 26.50 -20.56
CA THR A 19 7.66 26.01 -19.84
C THR A 19 8.12 24.75 -19.13
N ALA A 20 8.21 24.80 -17.79
CA ALA A 20 8.43 23.61 -17.01
C ALA A 20 7.35 22.63 -17.46
N VAL A 21 7.75 21.59 -18.19
CA VAL A 21 6.90 20.45 -18.51
C VAL A 21 6.29 20.06 -17.19
N GLY A 22 4.97 20.27 -17.06
CA GLY A 22 4.28 20.18 -15.78
C GLY A 22 4.68 18.88 -15.10
N VAL A 23 5.40 19.00 -13.98
CA VAL A 23 5.89 17.85 -13.22
C VAL A 23 4.65 17.07 -12.85
N ARG A 24 4.43 15.93 -13.52
CA ARG A 24 3.32 15.04 -13.19
C ARG A 24 3.52 14.63 -11.72
N PRO A 25 2.47 14.65 -10.89
CA PRO A 25 2.59 14.56 -9.43
C PRO A 25 3.02 13.17 -8.92
N CYS A 26 3.45 12.27 -9.81
CA CYS A 26 3.69 10.86 -9.55
C CYS A 26 4.83 10.33 -10.43
N ARG A 27 5.32 9.14 -10.06
CA ARG A 27 6.43 8.46 -10.74
C ARG A 27 6.17 8.26 -12.24
N PRO A 28 7.23 8.32 -13.09
CA PRO A 28 7.11 8.01 -14.51
C PRO A 28 6.51 6.64 -14.83
N ALA A 29 6.78 5.64 -13.99
CA ALA A 29 6.21 4.30 -14.12
C ALA A 29 4.68 4.30 -14.11
N TYR A 30 4.04 5.29 -13.46
CA TYR A 30 2.59 5.36 -13.28
C TYR A 30 1.87 6.19 -14.35
N TRP A 31 2.60 6.73 -15.32
CA TRP A 31 2.02 7.63 -16.34
C TRP A 31 1.16 6.91 -17.37
N TYR A 32 1.37 5.61 -17.54
CA TYR A 32 0.71 4.79 -18.56
C TYR A 32 -0.04 3.64 -17.91
N THR A 33 -1.32 3.84 -17.70
CA THR A 33 -2.23 2.81 -17.21
C THR A 33 -2.86 2.04 -18.36
N ARG A 34 -3.29 0.81 -18.09
CA ARG A 34 -4.20 0.09 -18.99
C ARG A 34 -5.60 0.73 -18.91
N ASN A 35 -6.37 0.62 -19.99
CA ASN A 35 -7.80 0.97 -20.00
C ASN A 35 -8.16 2.44 -19.67
N GLY A 36 -7.23 3.39 -19.86
CA GLY A 36 -7.48 4.83 -19.72
C GLY A 36 -7.80 5.30 -18.29
N VAL A 37 -7.42 4.54 -17.27
CA VAL A 37 -7.67 4.89 -15.85
C VAL A 37 -6.57 5.81 -15.33
N ILE A 38 -6.85 6.80 -14.48
CA ILE A 38 -5.76 7.55 -13.82
C ILE A 38 -5.20 6.69 -12.68
N HIS A 39 -3.89 6.44 -12.69
CA HIS A 39 -3.21 5.70 -11.63
C HIS A 39 -3.47 6.35 -10.26
N THR A 40 -3.73 5.55 -9.22
CA THR A 40 -4.12 6.03 -7.89
C THR A 40 -3.08 6.98 -7.31
N ALA A 41 -1.79 6.67 -7.43
CA ALA A 41 -0.71 7.55 -6.98
C ALA A 41 -0.59 8.87 -7.76
N CYS A 42 -1.23 8.99 -8.93
CA CYS A 42 -1.25 10.22 -9.72
C CYS A 42 -2.48 11.09 -9.42
N GLN A 43 -3.44 10.61 -8.63
CA GLN A 43 -4.61 11.40 -8.25
C GLN A 43 -4.20 12.48 -7.25
N PRO A 44 -4.66 13.74 -7.43
CA PRO A 44 -4.42 14.77 -6.44
C PRO A 44 -5.15 14.42 -5.14
N ARG A 45 -4.61 14.86 -4.00
CA ARG A 45 -5.30 14.73 -2.71
C ARG A 45 -6.68 15.38 -2.77
N ASN A 46 -7.68 14.72 -2.18
CA ASN A 46 -9.00 15.30 -2.00
C ASN A 46 -8.93 16.52 -1.06
N ARG A 47 -9.22 17.71 -1.60
CA ARG A 47 -9.16 18.97 -0.85
C ARG A 47 -10.27 19.10 0.20
N ASN A 48 -11.33 18.31 0.08
CA ASN A 48 -12.43 18.27 1.04
C ASN A 48 -12.13 17.36 2.24
N CYS A 49 -10.99 16.66 2.24
CA CYS A 49 -10.54 15.86 3.37
C CYS A 49 -9.45 16.57 4.17
N THR A 50 -9.72 16.80 5.45
CA THR A 50 -8.69 17.19 6.42
C THR A 50 -7.95 15.95 6.90
N ILE A 51 -6.74 15.75 6.39
CA ILE A 51 -5.88 14.65 6.84
C ILE A 51 -5.25 15.01 8.19
N LEU A 52 -5.63 14.28 9.24
CA LEU A 52 -5.08 14.47 10.59
C LEU A 52 -3.72 13.78 10.77
N ILE A 53 -3.57 12.59 10.19
CA ILE A 53 -2.35 11.77 10.26
C ILE A 53 -2.13 11.17 8.88
N ARG A 54 -0.91 11.29 8.35
CA ARG A 54 -0.53 10.77 7.04
C ARG A 54 0.72 9.91 7.17
N GLY A 55 0.72 8.75 6.50
CA GLY A 55 1.84 7.83 6.51
C GLY A 55 1.95 7.02 7.80
N LEU A 56 2.88 6.07 7.77
CA LEU A 56 3.22 5.22 8.91
C LEU A 56 4.65 5.51 9.34
N SER A 57 4.89 5.54 10.65
CA SER A 57 6.25 5.62 11.18
C SER A 57 7.03 4.34 10.85
N TYR A 58 8.36 4.39 10.86
CA TYR A 58 9.19 3.19 10.72
C TYR A 58 8.81 2.08 11.72
N ARG A 59 8.48 2.48 12.95
CA ARG A 59 8.01 1.56 13.98
C ARG A 59 6.69 0.90 13.59
N ASP A 60 5.73 1.67 13.09
CA ASP A 60 4.42 1.13 12.68
C ASP A 60 4.58 0.16 11.50
N LYS A 61 5.36 0.53 10.48
CA LYS A 61 5.69 -0.36 9.34
C LYS A 61 6.23 -1.72 9.81
N ASN A 62 7.19 -1.71 10.74
CA ASN A 62 7.78 -2.92 11.32
C ASN A 62 6.78 -3.72 12.18
N GLU A 63 5.93 -3.04 12.96
CA GLU A 63 4.89 -3.73 13.75
C GLU A 63 3.84 -4.39 12.84
N PHE A 64 3.46 -3.74 11.73
CA PHE A 64 2.55 -4.27 10.72
C PHE A 64 3.10 -5.55 10.09
N LEU A 65 4.31 -5.50 9.56
CA LEU A 65 4.95 -6.65 8.93
C LEU A 65 5.16 -7.80 9.92
N ARG A 66 5.66 -7.52 11.13
CA ARG A 66 5.78 -8.53 12.19
C ARG A 66 4.43 -9.17 12.52
N ARG A 67 3.34 -8.40 12.52
CA ARG A 67 2.00 -8.92 12.79
C ARG A 67 1.51 -9.83 11.67
N HIS A 68 1.71 -9.43 10.40
CA HIS A 68 1.40 -10.25 9.24
C HIS A 68 2.17 -11.58 9.28
N ASN A 69 3.49 -11.55 9.46
CA ASN A 69 4.32 -12.76 9.50
C ASN A 69 3.94 -13.68 10.67
N LYS A 70 3.59 -13.13 11.83
CA LYS A 70 3.11 -13.94 12.96
C LYS A 70 1.81 -14.69 12.64
N LEU A 71 0.90 -14.06 11.88
CA LEU A 71 -0.37 -14.66 11.47
C LEU A 71 -0.16 -15.72 10.38
N ARG A 72 0.64 -15.38 9.37
CA ARG A 72 1.08 -16.29 8.31
C ARG A 72 1.75 -17.53 8.88
N SER A 73 2.72 -17.35 9.77
CA SER A 73 3.38 -18.46 10.47
C SER A 73 2.40 -19.35 11.24
N LYS A 74 1.35 -18.77 11.85
CA LYS A 74 0.32 -19.56 12.56
C LYS A 74 -0.47 -20.46 11.61
N VAL A 75 -0.82 -19.99 10.42
CA VAL A 75 -1.47 -20.82 9.39
C VAL A 75 -0.47 -21.82 8.82
N ALA A 76 0.70 -21.34 8.41
CA ALA A 76 1.77 -22.12 7.81
C ALA A 76 2.17 -23.32 8.66
N THR A 77 2.24 -23.19 9.98
CA THR A 77 2.62 -24.26 10.93
C THR A 77 1.45 -25.13 11.40
N GLY A 78 0.26 -24.99 10.80
CA GLY A 78 -0.94 -25.78 11.18
C GLY A 78 -1.50 -25.44 12.57
N ARG A 79 -1.09 -24.30 13.17
CA ARG A 79 -1.55 -23.86 14.49
C ARG A 79 -2.90 -23.12 14.44
N LEU A 80 -3.42 -22.85 13.25
CA LEU A 80 -4.79 -22.38 13.07
C LEU A 80 -5.74 -23.59 12.96
N ARG A 81 -6.58 -23.78 13.98
CA ARG A 81 -7.52 -24.91 14.06
C ARG A 81 -8.34 -25.04 12.77
N GLY A 82 -8.35 -26.24 12.19
CA GLY A 82 -9.08 -26.58 10.97
C GLY A 82 -8.30 -26.36 9.67
N PHE A 83 -7.22 -25.58 9.71
CA PHE A 83 -6.37 -25.33 8.54
C PHE A 83 -5.16 -26.28 8.54
N LYS A 84 -4.81 -26.78 7.35
CA LYS A 84 -3.62 -27.62 7.17
C LYS A 84 -2.37 -26.75 7.14
N GLN A 85 -1.24 -27.38 7.47
CA GLN A 85 0.09 -26.79 7.28
C GLN A 85 0.27 -26.39 5.80
N ALA A 86 0.85 -25.22 5.54
CA ALA A 86 1.23 -24.80 4.18
C ALA A 86 2.68 -25.19 3.91
N ALA A 87 2.97 -25.64 2.69
CA ALA A 87 4.31 -26.10 2.29
C ALA A 87 5.26 -24.95 1.92
N ASN A 88 4.73 -23.85 1.40
CA ASN A 88 5.49 -22.76 0.76
C ASN A 88 5.01 -21.36 1.19
N MET A 89 4.56 -21.21 2.44
CA MET A 89 4.17 -19.90 2.95
C MET A 89 5.39 -19.15 3.49
N TYR A 90 5.95 -18.27 2.66
CA TYR A 90 7.09 -17.47 3.02
C TYR A 90 6.71 -16.33 3.98
N GLU A 91 7.65 -16.01 4.88
CA GLU A 91 7.61 -14.73 5.58
C GLU A 91 7.72 -13.61 4.55
N LEU A 92 6.98 -12.52 4.76
CA LEU A 92 7.23 -11.27 4.06
C LEU A 92 8.61 -10.79 4.56
N SER A 93 9.65 -11.06 3.76
CA SER A 93 11.00 -11.27 4.28
C SER A 93 11.69 -9.99 4.74
N CYS A 94 12.55 -10.15 5.75
CA CYS A 94 13.79 -9.40 5.91
C CYS A 94 14.87 -10.11 5.10
N SER A 95 15.73 -9.38 4.38
CA SER A 95 16.98 -9.94 3.86
C SER A 95 17.83 -10.51 5.01
N ALA A 96 17.93 -11.84 5.09
CA ALA A 96 18.66 -12.56 6.13
C ALA A 96 20.14 -12.81 5.80
N LEU A 97 20.71 -12.10 4.81
CA LEU A 97 22.10 -12.27 4.42
C LEU A 97 22.94 -11.04 4.78
N ARG A 98 23.35 -10.94 6.07
CA ARG A 98 24.74 -10.67 6.51
C ARG A 98 24.86 -10.31 8.01
N ALA A 99 25.49 -11.24 8.74
CA ALA A 99 26.48 -11.09 9.82
C ALA A 99 26.34 -10.01 10.93
N VAL A 100 26.32 -10.52 12.17
CA VAL A 100 27.00 -10.05 13.40
C VAL A 100 26.86 -8.56 13.77
N SER A 101 26.06 -8.33 14.81
CA SER A 101 25.91 -7.08 15.59
C SER A 101 25.33 -5.89 14.82
N LEU A 102 24.10 -5.52 15.20
CA LEU A 102 23.23 -4.48 14.62
C LEU A 102 22.52 -4.85 13.30
N ILE A 103 21.96 -6.06 13.23
CA ILE A 103 20.99 -6.41 12.19
C ILE A 103 19.71 -5.59 12.44
N ARG A 104 19.61 -4.43 11.81
CA ARG A 104 18.30 -3.81 11.54
C ARG A 104 17.60 -4.75 10.56
N CYS A 105 16.55 -5.41 11.02
CA CYS A 105 15.53 -6.00 10.16
C CYS A 105 14.97 -4.90 9.25
N LEU A 106 15.55 -4.72 8.07
CA LEU A 106 14.83 -4.14 6.94
C LEU A 106 13.97 -5.26 6.40
N GLN A 107 12.84 -5.45 7.08
CA GLN A 107 11.67 -6.17 6.62
C GLN A 107 11.20 -5.44 5.35
N GLU A 108 10.99 -6.13 4.23
CA GLU A 108 10.69 -5.52 2.92
C GLU A 108 9.29 -4.92 2.90
N TRP A 109 9.14 -3.79 3.59
CA TRP A 109 8.09 -2.84 3.35
C TRP A 109 8.32 -2.26 1.96
N ASP A 110 7.47 -2.60 1.00
CA ASP A 110 7.55 -2.00 -0.32
C ASP A 110 7.00 -0.57 -0.28
N ASP A 111 7.89 0.40 -0.45
CA ASP A 111 7.52 1.82 -0.38
C ASP A 111 6.66 2.28 -1.57
N GLU A 112 6.69 1.58 -2.72
CA GLU A 112 5.78 1.88 -3.85
C GLU A 112 4.35 1.42 -3.55
N LEU A 113 4.16 0.21 -3.00
CA LEU A 113 2.86 -0.25 -2.51
C LEU A 113 2.31 0.69 -1.45
N ALA A 114 3.16 1.16 -0.53
CA ALA A 114 2.76 2.10 0.50
C ALA A 114 2.42 3.49 -0.05
N GLU A 115 3.13 3.97 -1.07
CA GLU A 115 2.83 5.22 -1.77
C GLU A 115 1.44 5.16 -2.42
N VAL A 116 1.16 4.09 -3.17
CA VAL A 116 -0.14 3.86 -3.82
C VAL A 116 -1.26 3.74 -2.78
N ALA A 117 -1.06 2.95 -1.72
CA ALA A 117 -2.03 2.79 -0.65
C ALA A 117 -2.30 4.11 0.09
N GLN A 118 -1.27 4.91 0.34
CA GLN A 118 -1.43 6.22 0.97
C GLN A 118 -2.17 7.19 0.04
N ALA A 119 -1.93 7.18 -1.27
CA ALA A 119 -2.64 8.01 -2.23
C ALA A 119 -4.15 7.69 -2.29
N LEU A 120 -4.52 6.41 -2.14
CA LEU A 120 -5.92 6.01 -1.98
C LEU A 120 -6.50 6.52 -0.66
N ALA A 121 -5.79 6.35 0.45
CA ALA A 121 -6.23 6.81 1.77
C ALA A 121 -6.41 8.35 1.82
N ASP A 122 -5.56 9.09 1.10
CA ASP A 122 -5.60 10.54 0.96
C ASP A 122 -6.86 11.05 0.23
N GLN A 123 -7.62 10.17 -0.43
CA GLN A 123 -8.92 10.52 -1.03
C GLN A 123 -10.03 10.60 0.01
N CYS A 124 -9.88 9.91 1.15
CA CYS A 124 -10.86 9.84 2.23
C CYS A 124 -12.28 9.49 1.75
N GLY A 125 -12.36 8.69 0.68
CA GLY A 125 -13.62 8.25 0.09
C GLY A 125 -14.29 7.16 0.92
N ASP A 126 -15.37 6.62 0.37
CA ASP A 126 -15.99 5.40 0.89
C ASP A 126 -14.99 4.23 0.90
N MET A 127 -15.31 3.16 1.65
CA MET A 127 -14.51 1.92 1.69
C MET A 127 -14.62 1.14 0.37
N VAL A 128 -14.12 1.73 -0.71
CA VAL A 128 -14.17 1.21 -2.07
C VAL A 128 -12.75 1.07 -2.58
N HIS A 129 -12.47 -0.09 -3.16
CA HIS A 129 -11.19 -0.33 -3.83
C HIS A 129 -11.05 0.59 -5.04
N ASP A 130 -9.84 1.09 -5.25
CA ASP A 130 -9.45 1.59 -6.56
C ASP A 130 -9.49 0.47 -7.62
N LYS A 131 -9.49 0.87 -8.90
CA LYS A 131 -9.43 -0.09 -10.00
C LYS A 131 -8.11 -0.84 -9.93
N ALA A 132 -8.13 -2.15 -10.18
CA ALA A 132 -6.92 -2.99 -10.15
C ALA A 132 -5.81 -2.46 -11.09
N ASP A 133 -6.19 -1.97 -12.29
CA ASP A 133 -5.26 -1.37 -13.27
C ASP A 133 -4.67 -0.02 -12.84
N ALA A 134 -5.10 0.54 -11.71
CA ALA A 134 -4.67 1.84 -11.18
C ALA A 134 -3.73 1.73 -9.97
N ARG A 135 -3.39 0.51 -9.53
CA ARG A 135 -2.61 0.28 -8.30
C ARG A 135 -1.39 -0.62 -8.46
N PHE A 136 -0.91 -0.76 -9.69
CA PHE A 136 0.34 -1.47 -9.95
C PHE A 136 1.53 -0.68 -9.39
N THR A 137 2.66 -1.34 -9.22
CA THR A 137 3.94 -0.69 -8.92
C THR A 137 4.93 -0.99 -10.03
N SER A 138 6.14 -0.43 -9.94
CA SER A 138 7.23 -0.78 -10.86
C SER A 138 7.58 -2.27 -10.78
N ASN A 139 7.40 -2.90 -9.62
CA ASN A 139 7.74 -4.31 -9.38
C ASN A 139 6.53 -5.24 -9.52
N PHE A 140 5.31 -4.76 -9.24
CA PHE A 140 4.10 -5.57 -9.18
C PHE A 140 3.08 -5.10 -10.22
N LYS A 141 2.94 -5.84 -11.31
CA LYS A 141 1.94 -5.57 -12.37
C LYS A 141 0.49 -5.75 -11.89
N VAL A 142 0.28 -6.61 -10.89
CA VAL A 142 -1.01 -6.89 -10.26
C VAL A 142 -0.81 -6.85 -8.75
N THR A 143 -1.66 -6.08 -8.06
CA THR A 143 -1.56 -5.90 -6.61
C THR A 143 -2.90 -6.18 -5.94
N GLY A 144 -2.84 -6.88 -4.80
CA GLY A 144 -3.97 -7.05 -3.89
C GLY A 144 -4.19 -5.81 -3.03
N GLN A 145 -5.31 -5.75 -2.31
CA GLN A 145 -5.59 -4.63 -1.39
C GLN A 145 -6.57 -5.05 -0.29
N ASN A 146 -6.22 -4.74 0.95
CA ASN A 146 -7.15 -4.80 2.09
C ASN A 146 -7.48 -3.38 2.53
N LEU A 147 -8.76 -3.11 2.77
CA LEU A 147 -9.23 -1.80 3.24
C LEU A 147 -9.87 -1.94 4.62
N ALA A 148 -9.73 -0.87 5.41
CA ALA A 148 -10.41 -0.75 6.69
C ALA A 148 -10.73 0.71 6.97
N SER A 149 -11.87 0.96 7.62
CA SER A 149 -12.19 2.26 8.18
C SER A 149 -12.83 2.09 9.54
N GLU A 150 -12.76 3.15 10.34
CA GLU A 150 -13.50 3.28 11.58
C GLU A 150 -14.00 4.72 11.70
N ARG A 151 -15.17 4.89 12.32
CA ARG A 151 -15.68 6.21 12.72
C ARG A 151 -15.56 6.32 14.22
N ARG A 152 -15.01 7.43 14.70
CA ARG A 152 -14.83 7.73 16.13
C ARG A 152 -15.28 9.16 16.42
N SER A 153 -15.77 9.38 17.64
CA SER A 153 -16.14 10.70 18.16
C SER A 153 -15.01 11.37 18.96
N ASN A 154 -14.00 10.60 19.37
CA ASN A 154 -12.85 11.11 20.11
C ASN A 154 -11.70 11.52 19.17
N GLU A 155 -10.79 12.36 19.68
CA GLU A 155 -9.58 12.77 18.97
C GLU A 155 -8.74 11.55 18.55
N VAL A 156 -8.36 11.48 17.27
CA VAL A 156 -7.50 10.44 16.73
C VAL A 156 -6.05 10.91 16.78
N ARG A 157 -5.29 10.39 17.74
CA ARG A 157 -3.86 10.72 17.92
C ARG A 157 -2.91 9.74 17.22
N LYS A 158 -3.40 8.55 16.91
CA LYS A 158 -2.67 7.50 16.18
C LYS A 158 -3.66 6.57 15.49
N MET A 159 -3.32 6.11 14.29
CA MET A 159 -4.04 5.02 13.65
C MET A 159 -3.68 3.69 14.32
N ASP A 160 -4.68 2.97 14.85
CA ASP A 160 -4.49 1.60 15.37
C ASP A 160 -4.63 0.57 14.23
N GLY A 161 -3.64 0.56 13.35
CA GLY A 161 -3.62 -0.27 12.17
C GLY A 161 -3.58 -1.78 12.46
N LEU A 162 -2.91 -2.19 13.55
CA LEU A 162 -2.77 -3.61 13.91
C LEU A 162 -4.10 -4.26 14.29
N ARG A 163 -5.02 -3.48 14.87
CA ARG A 163 -6.38 -3.93 15.16
C ARG A 163 -7.14 -4.33 13.89
N PHE A 164 -6.90 -3.64 12.78
CA PHE A 164 -7.52 -3.99 11.50
C PHE A 164 -6.92 -5.27 10.91
N VAL A 165 -5.59 -5.44 10.99
CA VAL A 165 -4.92 -6.71 10.61
C VAL A 165 -5.52 -7.90 11.36
N ASP A 166 -5.76 -7.73 12.66
CA ASP A 166 -6.39 -8.76 13.50
C ASP A 166 -7.86 -9.00 13.19
N THR A 167 -8.54 -7.97 12.67
CA THR A 167 -9.94 -8.08 12.26
C THR A 167 -10.06 -8.82 10.94
N TRP A 168 -9.24 -8.45 9.96
CA TRP A 168 -9.11 -9.17 8.69
C TRP A 168 -8.78 -10.65 8.92
N PHE A 169 -7.83 -10.96 9.81
CA PHE A 169 -7.49 -12.35 10.09
C PHE A 169 -8.65 -13.16 10.67
N LYS A 170 -9.51 -12.56 11.51
CA LYS A 170 -10.66 -13.26 12.13
C LYS A 170 -11.67 -13.79 11.12
N GLU A 171 -11.65 -13.32 9.88
CA GLU A 171 -12.49 -13.86 8.79
C GLU A 171 -12.18 -15.34 8.50
N HIS A 172 -11.03 -15.87 8.97
CA HIS A 172 -10.74 -17.30 8.96
C HIS A 172 -11.84 -18.17 9.58
N ARG A 173 -12.70 -17.59 10.44
CA ARG A 173 -13.82 -18.28 11.10
C ARG A 173 -14.97 -18.56 10.13
N ASP A 174 -15.08 -17.73 9.10
CA ASP A 174 -16.12 -17.78 8.09
C ASP A 174 -15.59 -18.35 6.76
N TYR A 175 -14.30 -18.72 6.70
CA TYR A 175 -13.63 -19.30 5.54
C TYR A 175 -13.43 -20.82 5.72
N PRO A 176 -14.08 -21.67 4.91
CA PRO A 176 -13.95 -23.12 5.06
C PRO A 176 -12.57 -23.60 4.60
N PRO A 177 -11.84 -24.41 5.40
CA PRO A 177 -10.51 -24.88 5.04
C PRO A 177 -10.43 -25.68 3.72
N SER A 178 -11.53 -26.27 3.26
CA SER A 178 -11.62 -26.95 1.96
C SER A 178 -11.39 -26.00 0.77
N GLN A 179 -11.60 -24.69 0.94
CA GLN A 179 -11.41 -23.68 -0.11
C GLN A 179 -9.98 -23.21 -0.26
N VAL A 180 -9.07 -23.59 0.65
CA VAL A 180 -7.63 -23.29 0.49
C VAL A 180 -7.09 -23.84 -0.84
N LYS A 181 -7.60 -25.00 -1.30
CA LYS A 181 -7.20 -25.61 -2.58
C LYS A 181 -7.83 -24.92 -3.80
N HIS A 182 -9.03 -24.39 -3.65
CA HIS A 182 -9.79 -23.75 -4.72
C HIS A 182 -10.44 -22.50 -4.17
N PHE A 183 -9.78 -21.36 -4.37
CA PHE A 183 -10.29 -20.07 -3.93
C PHE A 183 -11.61 -19.77 -4.64
N LEU A 184 -12.68 -19.59 -3.86
CA LEU A 184 -13.98 -19.19 -4.36
C LEU A 184 -14.32 -17.80 -3.78
N PRO A 185 -14.28 -16.74 -4.59
CA PRO A 185 -14.71 -15.44 -4.13
C PRO A 185 -16.20 -15.49 -3.74
N ASN A 186 -16.57 -14.79 -2.66
CA ASN A 186 -17.97 -14.60 -2.22
C ASN A 186 -18.72 -15.87 -1.76
N PHE A 187 -18.03 -16.92 -1.32
CA PHE A 187 -18.69 -18.12 -0.80
C PHE A 187 -19.51 -17.86 0.48
N SER A 188 -19.05 -16.96 1.34
CA SER A 188 -19.72 -16.60 2.58
C SER A 188 -20.52 -15.31 2.42
N ARG A 189 -21.62 -15.19 3.17
CA ARG A 189 -22.33 -13.90 3.34
C ARG A 189 -21.48 -12.88 4.11
N ARG A 190 -20.40 -13.33 4.75
CA ARG A 190 -19.42 -12.49 5.45
C ARG A 190 -18.15 -12.33 4.61
N PRO A 191 -17.46 -11.19 4.69
CA PRO A 191 -16.19 -11.01 4.03
C PRO A 191 -15.18 -12.07 4.49
N THR A 192 -14.49 -12.68 3.52
CA THR A 192 -13.36 -13.60 3.74
C THR A 192 -12.12 -13.23 2.93
N GLY A 193 -12.28 -12.25 2.02
CA GLY A 193 -11.24 -11.81 1.11
C GLY A 193 -10.03 -11.23 1.82
N HIS A 194 -10.22 -10.56 2.97
CA HIS A 194 -9.10 -9.96 3.67
C HIS A 194 -8.21 -11.03 4.30
N PHE A 195 -8.82 -12.06 4.92
CA PHE A 195 -8.07 -13.21 5.45
C PHE A 195 -7.33 -13.96 4.33
N THR A 196 -8.00 -14.27 3.22
CA THR A 196 -7.35 -15.01 2.13
C THR A 196 -6.21 -14.23 1.50
N GLN A 197 -6.30 -12.89 1.46
CA GLN A 197 -5.20 -12.04 0.99
C GLN A 197 -4.02 -12.00 1.97
N LEU A 198 -4.27 -11.97 3.29
CA LEU A 198 -3.23 -12.02 4.32
C LEU A 198 -2.37 -13.30 4.22
N GLU A 199 -3.03 -14.41 3.89
CA GLU A 199 -2.45 -15.75 3.83
C GLU A 199 -2.10 -16.18 2.40
N HIS A 200 -2.15 -15.27 1.42
CA HIS A 200 -1.80 -15.59 0.04
C HIS A 200 -0.34 -16.00 -0.06
N LEU A 201 -0.05 -17.06 -0.82
CA LEU A 201 1.31 -17.49 -1.08
C LEU A 201 1.94 -16.44 -2.01
N ASN A 202 3.16 -16.01 -1.70
CA ASN A 202 3.91 -15.19 -2.63
C ASN A 202 4.38 -16.14 -3.73
N ASP A 203 3.62 -16.24 -4.79
CA ASP A 203 4.12 -16.84 -6.02
C ASP A 203 4.96 -15.75 -6.69
N ASP A 204 6.27 -15.83 -6.52
CA ASP A 204 7.19 -15.16 -7.44
C ASP A 204 6.82 -15.69 -8.82
N TYR A 205 6.30 -14.82 -9.69
CA TYR A 205 6.02 -15.17 -11.07
C TYR A 205 7.36 -15.36 -11.78
N ASP A 206 8.01 -16.50 -11.57
CA ASP A 206 9.00 -17.03 -12.49
C ASP A 206 8.25 -17.43 -13.76
N GLU A 207 8.14 -16.46 -14.67
CA GLU A 207 7.74 -16.64 -16.06
C GLU A 207 8.87 -17.36 -16.84
N GLU A 208 9.39 -18.46 -16.30
CA GLU A 208 10.27 -19.41 -16.97
C GLU A 208 9.85 -20.81 -16.52
N LEU A 209 8.85 -21.39 -17.20
CA LEU A 209 8.68 -22.83 -17.46
C LEU A 209 7.32 -23.03 -18.15
N SER A 210 7.20 -22.51 -19.38
CA SER A 210 6.36 -23.12 -20.40
C SER A 210 7.19 -23.27 -21.67
N SER A 211 8.03 -24.31 -21.68
CA SER A 211 8.44 -25.01 -22.90
C SER A 211 7.25 -25.69 -23.54
#